data_AF-A0A1G2HWX1-F1
#
_entry.id   AF-A0A1G2HWX1-F1
#
_cell.length_a   1.000
_cell.length_b   1.000
_cell.length_c   1.000
_cell.angle_alpha   90.00
_cell.angle_beta   90.00
_cell.angle_gamma   90.00
#
_symmetry.space_group_name_H-M   'P 1'
#
loop_
_entity.id
_entity.type
_entity.pdbx_description
1 polymer ?
#
loop_
_entity_poly.entity_id
_entity_poly.type
_entity_poly.pdbx_seq_one_letter_code
_entity_poly.pdbx_strand_id
1 'polypeptide(L)'
;MVMNKKVFLTAVLSLLTVPVLSFAQPGVFSGNIYDVVNLIISIFLNVLWTVAVAFVIVMFVIAGFRFFQAHGEPTKVAEARQFVVWGLAGTAVIVLAWSVLAVVRNQFGV
;
A
#
# COMPACT_ATOMS: atom_id res chain seq x y z
N MET A 1 -16.78 -9.33 -28.77
CA MET A 1 -16.25 -10.37 -27.87
C MET A 1 -17.12 -10.37 -26.62
N VAL A 2 -18.17 -11.19 -26.56
CA VAL A 2 -19.10 -11.22 -25.42
C VAL A 2 -18.45 -12.07 -24.33
N MET A 3 -17.97 -11.44 -23.26
CA MET A 3 -17.35 -12.14 -22.14
C MET A 3 -18.40 -13.03 -21.46
N ASN A 4 -18.04 -14.30 -21.21
CA ASN A 4 -18.92 -15.25 -20.54
C ASN A 4 -19.22 -14.75 -19.13
N LYS A 5 -20.51 -14.62 -18.76
CA LYS A 5 -20.98 -14.06 -17.48
C LYS A 5 -20.32 -14.71 -16.26
N LYS A 6 -19.96 -16.00 -16.35
CA LYS A 6 -19.25 -16.74 -15.28
C LYS A 6 -17.80 -16.28 -15.09
N VAL A 7 -17.10 -15.96 -16.18
CA VAL A 7 -15.70 -15.48 -16.16
C VAL A 7 -15.62 -14.10 -15.54
N PHE A 8 -16.58 -13.24 -15.85
CA PHE A 8 -16.71 -11.93 -15.21
C PHE A 8 -16.95 -12.07 -13.70
N LEU A 9 -17.83 -12.99 -13.29
CA LEU A 9 -18.15 -13.22 -11.88
C LEU A 9 -16.92 -13.71 -11.08
N THR A 10 -16.14 -14.63 -11.64
CA THR A 10 -14.92 -15.15 -10.97
C THR A 10 -13.84 -14.09 -10.83
N ALA A 11 -13.68 -13.21 -11.82
CA ALA A 11 -12.73 -12.11 -11.75
C ALA A 11 -13.09 -11.11 -10.64
N VAL A 12 -14.38 -10.75 -10.53
CA VAL A 12 -14.87 -9.87 -9.46
C VAL A 12 -14.69 -10.51 -8.08
N LEU A 13 -14.96 -11.82 -7.93
CA LEU A 13 -14.74 -12.51 -6.65
C LEU A 13 -13.25 -12.50 -6.24
N SER A 14 -12.35 -12.67 -7.20
CA SER A 14 -10.90 -12.66 -6.91
C SER A 14 -10.42 -11.28 -6.42
N LEU A 15 -10.91 -10.18 -7.04
CA LEU A 15 -10.62 -8.81 -6.61
C LEU A 15 -11.15 -8.51 -5.21
N LEU A 16 -12.27 -9.09 -4.81
CA LEU A 16 -12.87 -8.91 -3.48
C LEU A 16 -12.21 -9.74 -2.38
N THR A 17 -11.51 -10.82 -2.74
CA THR A 17 -10.80 -11.69 -1.78
C THR A 17 -9.38 -11.22 -1.49
N VAL A 18 -8.74 -10.46 -2.39
CA VAL A 18 -7.41 -9.86 -2.18
C VAL A 18 -7.33 -9.01 -0.89
N PRO A 19 -8.29 -8.13 -0.58
CA PRO A 19 -8.31 -7.41 0.69
C PRO A 19 -8.34 -8.34 1.90
N VAL A 20 -9.22 -9.36 1.87
CA VAL A 20 -9.42 -10.28 3.00
C VAL A 20 -8.15 -11.07 3.29
N LEU A 21 -7.41 -11.50 2.27
CA LEU A 21 -6.13 -12.20 2.42
C LEU A 21 -5.04 -11.29 3.00
N SER A 22 -5.04 -10.00 2.66
CA SER A 22 -4.12 -9.01 3.24
C SER A 22 -4.35 -8.79 4.74
N PHE A 23 -5.57 -9.06 5.23
CA PHE A 23 -5.93 -8.98 6.66
C PHE A 23 -5.79 -10.33 7.40
N ALA A 24 -5.66 -11.46 6.70
CA ALA A 24 -5.65 -12.80 7.27
C ALA A 24 -4.24 -13.34 7.59
N GLN A 25 -3.27 -12.47 7.88
CA GLN A 25 -1.90 -12.89 8.17
C GLN A 25 -1.89 -13.92 9.33
N PRO A 26 -1.37 -15.15 9.11
CA PRO A 26 -1.29 -16.13 10.18
C PRO A 26 -0.23 -15.70 11.19
N GLY A 27 -0.66 -15.30 12.39
CA GLY A 27 0.22 -15.21 13.55
C GLY A 27 0.47 -16.63 14.06
N VAL A 28 1.69 -17.15 13.89
CA VAL A 28 2.10 -18.44 14.46
C VAL A 28 2.22 -18.25 15.97
N PHE A 29 1.16 -18.56 16.71
CA PHE A 29 1.19 -18.50 18.18
C PHE A 29 1.74 -19.82 18.72
N SER A 30 3.05 -19.94 18.85
CA SER A 30 3.70 -21.11 19.45
C SER A 30 3.88 -21.00 20.98
N GLY A 31 3.29 -19.98 21.61
CA GLY A 31 3.32 -19.81 23.08
C GLY A 31 4.67 -19.35 23.63
N ASN A 32 5.64 -19.03 22.78
CA ASN A 32 6.92 -18.46 23.19
C ASN A 32 6.81 -16.93 23.27
N ILE A 33 7.54 -16.31 24.20
CA ILE A 33 7.60 -14.84 24.33
C ILE A 33 8.04 -14.17 23.01
N TYR A 34 8.93 -14.84 22.26
CA TYR A 34 9.37 -14.40 20.94
C TYR A 34 8.22 -14.31 19.92
N ASP A 35 7.22 -15.21 20.00
CA ASP A 35 6.05 -15.18 19.10
C ASP A 35 5.14 -14.02 19.43
N VAL A 36 4.98 -13.69 20.72
CA VAL A 36 4.17 -12.54 21.16
C VAL A 36 4.81 -11.23 20.70
N VAL A 37 6.13 -11.11 20.84
CA VAL A 37 6.88 -9.95 20.35
C VAL A 37 6.78 -9.84 18.82
N ASN A 38 6.95 -10.96 18.10
CA ASN A 38 6.83 -10.98 16.64
C ASN A 38 5.41 -10.67 16.17
N LEU A 39 4.38 -11.16 16.87
CA LEU A 39 2.98 -10.83 16.61
C LEU A 39 2.76 -9.33 16.72
N ILE A 40 3.21 -8.71 17.82
CA ILE A 40 3.06 -7.27 18.05
C ILE A 40 3.77 -6.49 16.93
N ILE A 41 5.03 -6.81 16.63
CA ILE A 41 5.79 -6.17 15.55
C ILE A 41 5.05 -6.31 14.21
N SER A 42 4.53 -7.50 13.92
CA SER A 42 3.85 -7.77 12.66
C SER A 42 2.53 -6.99 12.51
N ILE A 43 1.76 -6.84 13.60
CA ILE A 43 0.53 -6.04 13.63
C ILE A 43 0.86 -4.57 13.41
N PHE A 44 1.87 -4.05 14.12
CA PHE A 44 2.31 -2.66 13.96
C PHE A 44 2.77 -2.36 12.53
N LEU A 45 3.58 -3.23 11.94
CA LEU A 45 4.05 -3.08 10.56
C LEU A 45 2.90 -3.16 9.55
N ASN A 46 1.93 -4.07 9.75
CA ASN A 46 0.78 -4.21 8.85
C ASN A 46 -0.15 -2.99 8.89
N VAL A 47 -0.43 -2.46 10.08
CA VAL A 47 -1.21 -1.22 10.24
C VAL A 47 -0.48 -0.04 9.60
N LEU A 48 0.82 0.11 9.86
CA LEU A 48 1.63 1.19 9.30
C LEU A 48 1.68 1.11 7.77
N TRP A 49 1.82 -0.09 7.20
CA TRP A 49 1.77 -0.32 5.76
C TRP A 49 0.44 0.10 5.16
N THR A 50 -0.67 -0.33 5.77
CA THR A 50 -2.02 0.00 5.30
C THR A 50 -2.26 1.51 5.28
N VAL A 51 -1.85 2.21 6.34
CA VAL A 51 -1.96 3.68 6.43
C VAL A 51 -1.06 4.36 5.38
N ALA A 52 0.17 3.89 5.21
CA ALA A 52 1.11 4.44 4.24
C ALA A 52 0.59 4.31 2.80
N VAL A 53 0.07 3.13 2.42
CA VAL A 53 -0.50 2.89 1.09
C VAL A 53 -1.75 3.75 0.88
N ALA A 54 -2.65 3.81 1.86
CA ALA A 54 -3.84 4.65 1.78
C ALA A 54 -3.49 6.14 1.57
N PHE A 55 -2.47 6.64 2.28
CA PHE A 55 -1.98 8.01 2.13
C PHE A 55 -1.43 8.29 0.73
N VAL A 56 -0.63 7.37 0.17
CA VAL A 56 -0.12 7.50 -1.20
C VAL A 56 -1.25 7.58 -2.22
N ILE A 57 -2.25 6.70 -2.10
CA ILE A 57 -3.41 6.70 -3.02
C ILE A 57 -4.13 8.05 -2.97
N VAL A 58 -4.40 8.58 -1.77
CA VAL A 58 -5.07 9.89 -1.62
C VAL A 58 -4.25 11.01 -2.26
N MET A 59 -2.93 11.05 -2.04
CA MET A 59 -2.04 12.04 -2.66
C MET A 59 -2.07 11.99 -4.19
N PHE A 60 -2.03 10.79 -4.77
CA PHE A 60 -2.12 10.61 -6.23
C PHE A 60 -3.47 11.04 -6.79
N VAL A 61 -4.57 10.74 -6.08
CA VAL A 61 -5.92 11.18 -6.49
C VAL A 61 -6.01 12.70 -6.49
N ILE A 62 -5.56 13.37 -5.43
CA ILE A 62 -5.55 14.84 -5.34
C ILE A 62 -4.68 15.46 -6.44
N ALA A 63 -3.50 14.87 -6.69
CA ALA A 63 -2.62 15.31 -7.77
C ALA A 63 -3.29 15.20 -9.14
N GLY A 64 -3.99 14.09 -9.41
CA GLY A 64 -4.73 13.87 -10.66
C GLY A 64 -5.86 14.87 -10.86
N PHE A 65 -6.66 15.13 -9.81
CA PHE A 65 -7.73 16.14 -9.89
C PHE A 65 -7.19 17.55 -10.11
N ARG A 66 -6.09 17.93 -9.44
CA ARG A 66 -5.44 19.23 -9.67
C ARG A 66 -4.87 19.35 -11.08
N PHE A 67 -4.31 18.28 -11.62
CA PHE A 67 -3.81 18.26 -13.00
C PHE A 67 -4.94 18.42 -14.01
N PHE A 68 -6.09 17.80 -13.76
CA PHE A 68 -7.29 17.91 -14.61
C PHE A 68 -7.90 19.32 -14.60
N GLN A 69 -8.02 19.94 -13.42
CA GLN A 69 -8.57 21.29 -13.28
C GLN A 69 -7.65 22.41 -13.78
N ALA A 70 -6.38 22.12 -14.05
CA ALA A 70 -5.40 23.14 -14.38
C ALA A 70 -5.67 23.87 -15.70
N HIS A 71 -6.50 23.34 -16.61
CA HIS A 71 -6.99 23.97 -17.86
C HIS A 71 -5.92 24.75 -18.69
N GLY A 72 -4.63 24.42 -18.55
CA GLY A 72 -3.53 25.12 -19.21
C GLY A 72 -2.98 26.36 -18.49
N GLU A 73 -3.48 26.70 -17.29
CA GLU A 73 -2.90 27.77 -16.46
C GLU A 73 -1.55 27.30 -15.87
N PRO A 74 -0.42 27.98 -16.17
CA PRO A 74 0.92 27.50 -15.80
C PRO A 74 1.09 27.35 -14.28
N THR A 75 0.43 28.19 -13.47
CA THR A 75 0.48 28.18 -12.01
C THR A 75 -0.09 26.88 -11.44
N LYS A 76 -1.25 26.45 -11.93
CA LYS A 76 -1.96 25.25 -11.47
C LYS A 76 -1.27 23.96 -11.93
N VAL A 77 -0.66 23.99 -13.11
CA VAL A 77 0.15 22.88 -13.63
C VAL A 77 1.41 22.70 -12.78
N ALA A 78 2.09 23.78 -12.39
CA ALA A 78 3.26 23.71 -11.52
C ALA A 78 2.91 23.11 -10.15
N GLU A 79 1.81 23.54 -9.55
CA GLU A 79 1.31 23.01 -8.27
C GLU A 79 0.98 21.51 -8.39
N ALA A 80 0.27 21.09 -9.45
CA ALA A 80 -0.06 19.69 -9.69
C ALA A 80 1.20 18.80 -9.84
N ARG A 81 2.23 19.29 -10.54
CA ARG A 81 3.52 18.58 -10.67
C ARG A 81 4.20 18.39 -9.31
N GLN A 82 4.14 19.40 -8.44
CA GLN A 82 4.70 19.30 -7.10
C GLN A 82 3.99 18.22 -6.27
N PHE A 83 2.66 18.11 -6.37
CA PHE A 83 1.92 17.03 -5.71
C PHE A 83 2.30 15.64 -6.21
N VAL A 84 2.53 15.47 -7.52
CA VAL A 84 3.02 14.21 -8.10
C VAL A 84 4.42 13.86 -7.56
N VAL A 85 5.32 14.84 -7.49
CA VAL A 85 6.67 14.63 -6.94
C VAL A 85 6.61 14.21 -5.47
N TRP A 86 5.74 14.83 -4.66
CA TRP A 86 5.52 14.41 -3.28
C TRP A 86 4.93 12.99 -3.15
N GLY A 87 3.98 12.63 -4.04
CA GLY A 87 3.45 11.27 -4.11
C GLY A 87 4.52 10.23 -4.49
N LEU A 88 5.39 10.57 -5.43
CA LEU A 88 6.51 9.73 -5.84
C LEU A 88 7.56 9.59 -4.72
N ALA A 89 7.88 10.69 -4.03
CA ALA A 89 8.78 10.69 -2.89
C ALA A 89 8.24 9.80 -1.75
N GLY A 90 6.95 9.90 -1.43
CA GLY A 90 6.31 9.03 -0.44
C GLY A 90 6.37 7.55 -0.84
N THR A 91 6.16 7.25 -2.11
CA THR A 91 6.30 5.88 -2.64
C THR A 91 7.73 5.37 -2.51
N ALA A 92 8.73 6.19 -2.84
CA ALA A 92 10.14 5.84 -2.72
C ALA A 92 10.53 5.54 -1.26
N VAL A 93 10.05 6.33 -0.30
CA VAL A 93 10.28 6.11 1.14
C VAL A 93 9.71 4.77 1.60
N ILE A 94 8.50 4.41 1.14
CA ILE A 94 7.87 3.12 1.49
C ILE A 94 8.70 1.94 0.96
N VAL A 95 9.19 2.03 -0.27
CA VAL A 95 10.06 0.99 -0.86
C VAL A 95 11.38 0.87 -0.09
N LEU A 96 11.98 2.00 0.31
CA LEU A 96 13.21 2.00 1.11
C LEU A 96 12.98 1.42 2.51
N ALA A 97 11.86 1.74 3.15
CA ALA A 97 11.48 1.16 4.44
C ALA A 97 11.40 -0.37 4.36
N TRP A 98 10.91 -0.90 3.24
CA TRP A 98 10.83 -2.35 3.04
C TRP A 98 12.21 -3.03 2.97
N SER A 99 13.20 -2.34 2.41
CA SER A 99 14.59 -2.82 2.39
C SER A 99 15.17 -2.93 3.80
N VAL A 100 14.88 -1.96 4.68
CA VAL A 100 15.31 -2.02 6.09
C VAL A 100 14.64 -3.17 6.83
N LEU A 101 13.33 -3.37 6.63
CA LEU A 101 12.61 -4.49 7.23
C LEU A 101 13.18 -5.86 6.80
N ALA A 102 13.60 -5.99 5.54
CA ALA A 102 14.23 -7.22 5.05
C ALA A 102 15.58 -7.49 5.73
N VAL A 103 16.40 -6.45 5.93
CA VAL A 103 17.69 -6.58 6.64
C VAL A 103 17.50 -6.95 8.10
N VAL A 104 16.51 -6.34 8.77
CA VAL A 104 16.18 -6.65 10.18
C VAL A 104 15.74 -8.10 10.32
N ARG A 105 14.85 -8.61 9.46
CA ARG A 105 14.44 -10.03 9.47
C ARG A 105 15.63 -10.97 9.26
N ASN A 106 16.50 -10.65 8.31
CA ASN A 106 17.66 -11.49 8.01
C ASN A 106 18.71 -11.51 9.14
N GLN A 107 18.88 -10.43 9.89
CA GLN A 107 19.88 -10.37 10.98
C GLN A 107 19.34 -10.83 12.33
N PHE A 108 18.05 -10.65 12.60
CA PHE A 108 17.46 -11.06 13.88
C PHE A 108 16.77 -12.43 13.82
N GLY A 109 16.76 -13.10 12.65
CA GLY A 109 16.29 -14.49 12.53
C GLY A 109 14.82 -14.68 12.89
N VAL A 110 14.02 -13.62 12.73
CA VAL A 110 12.56 -13.58 12.99
C VAL A 110 11.78 -13.31 11.72
#